data_AF-R4FZ20-F1
#
_entry.id   AF-R4FZ20-F1
#
_cell.length_a   1.000
_cell.length_b   1.000
_cell.length_c   1.000
_cell.angle_alpha   90.00
_cell.angle_beta   90.00
_cell.angle_gamma   90.00
#
_symmetry.space_group_name_H-M   'P 1'
#
loop_
_entity.id
_entity.type
_entity.pdbx_description
1 polymer ?
#
loop_
_entity_poly.entity_id
_entity_poly.type
_entity_poly.pdbx_seq_one_letter_code
_entity_poly.pdbx_strand_id
1 'polypeptide(L)'
;MKRVIQAAYIHIPFCTHICHYCDFNKVFLHQQPVDAYIEALIIEMERTFERFPTSQLQTVFIGGGTPTSLTAKQLDRLLSAIHRTVPLASNVEFTVEANPDGVSDEQLYVLKQWGVNRLSFGVQTFDNELLRHIGRTHTKETAIETIERANELGFHNINIDLMYGLPTQTIDQLKETLHITFSLPIQHVSAYSLIIEPKTVFYNLMKKQALRLPSQEEEAQMYEIIMEQMEQRGYKQYELSNYAQNGFNSRHNMTYWNNEYYYGFGAGAHSYMNGVRYVNAGPIKKYIQLIERGQFPYINTHVVSKEEQMEEHMFLGLRKSEGVNKDEFFRRYGKTVHDVFDEAVALQKRNGLLEETEEAIVLTHRGKLLGNEVFQSFLGVSS
;
A
#
# COMPACT_ATOMS: atom_id res chain seq x y z
N MET A 1 -12.91 -20.95 -11.88
CA MET A 1 -11.53 -21.46 -11.64
C MET A 1 -11.13 -21.18 -10.20
N LYS A 2 -10.34 -22.05 -9.57
CA LYS A 2 -9.81 -21.79 -8.22
C LYS A 2 -8.77 -20.67 -8.31
N ARG A 3 -8.96 -19.57 -7.57
CA ARG A 3 -8.01 -18.45 -7.51
C ARG A 3 -6.68 -18.93 -6.94
N VAL A 4 -5.59 -18.55 -7.58
CA VAL A 4 -4.21 -18.90 -7.17
C VAL A 4 -3.63 -17.72 -6.42
N ILE A 5 -2.89 -17.99 -5.35
CA ILE A 5 -2.24 -16.94 -4.55
C ILE A 5 -0.97 -16.51 -5.27
N GLN A 6 -0.87 -15.22 -5.63
CA GLN A 6 0.20 -14.70 -6.50
C GLN A 6 1.04 -13.59 -5.86
N ALA A 7 0.69 -13.14 -4.64
CA ALA A 7 1.42 -12.07 -3.95
C ALA A 7 1.78 -12.47 -2.51
N ALA A 8 2.90 -11.94 -2.02
CA ALA A 8 3.25 -11.96 -0.60
C ALA A 8 3.63 -10.56 -0.10
N TYR A 9 3.03 -10.17 1.01
CA TYR A 9 3.43 -9.01 1.80
C TYR A 9 4.22 -9.48 3.02
N ILE A 10 5.35 -8.81 3.30
CA ILE A 10 6.23 -9.11 4.42
C ILE A 10 6.35 -7.84 5.27
N HIS A 11 5.89 -7.93 6.51
CA HIS A 11 5.83 -6.80 7.42
C HIS A 11 7.09 -6.69 8.27
N ILE A 12 7.77 -5.54 8.22
CA ILE A 12 8.88 -5.18 9.10
C ILE A 12 8.42 -4.04 10.01
N PRO A 13 8.11 -4.30 11.30
CA PRO A 13 7.41 -3.35 12.16
C PRO A 13 8.33 -2.27 12.76
N PHE A 14 9.62 -2.24 12.41
CA PHE A 14 10.58 -1.38 13.10
C PHE A 14 10.70 -0.01 12.44
N CYS A 15 10.73 1.03 13.26
CA CYS A 15 11.02 2.40 12.84
C CYS A 15 12.10 3.01 13.74
N THR A 16 12.98 3.84 13.17
CA THR A 16 13.87 4.70 13.96
C THR A 16 13.11 5.89 14.56
N HIS A 17 12.11 6.38 13.83
CA HIS A 17 11.22 7.47 14.24
C HIS A 17 9.77 7.16 13.85
N ILE A 18 8.80 7.56 14.68
CA ILE A 18 7.37 7.37 14.40
C ILE A 18 6.75 8.69 13.97
N CYS A 19 6.28 8.74 12.72
CA CYS A 19 5.59 9.91 12.17
C CYS A 19 4.26 10.16 12.90
N HIS A 20 3.85 11.43 12.97
CA HIS A 20 2.73 11.85 13.81
C HIS A 20 1.35 11.34 13.33
N TYR A 21 1.25 10.98 12.04
CA TYR A 21 0.05 10.47 11.38
C TYR A 21 0.02 8.94 11.27
N CYS A 22 1.14 8.25 11.46
CA CYS A 22 1.26 6.85 11.06
C CYS A 22 0.43 5.92 11.96
N ASP A 23 -0.41 5.08 11.37
CA ASP A 23 -1.29 4.13 12.09
C ASP A 23 -0.80 2.67 12.02
N PHE A 24 0.18 2.37 11.15
CA PHE A 24 0.67 1.01 10.91
C PHE A 24 1.10 0.25 12.18
N ASN A 25 1.17 -1.09 12.10
CA ASN A 25 1.68 -1.91 13.19
C ASN A 25 3.20 -1.74 13.35
N LYS A 26 3.61 -0.69 14.05
CA LYS A 26 4.99 -0.26 14.16
C LYS A 26 5.46 -0.15 15.60
N VAL A 27 6.77 -0.26 15.80
CA VAL A 27 7.45 -0.03 17.07
C VAL A 27 8.75 0.74 16.84
N PHE A 28 9.18 1.48 17.85
CA PHE A 28 10.54 1.99 17.88
C PHE A 28 11.54 0.82 17.92
N LEU A 29 12.54 0.87 17.02
CA LEU A 29 13.56 -0.16 16.85
C LEU A 29 14.38 -0.41 18.13
N HIS A 30 14.60 0.64 18.94
CA HIS A 30 15.44 0.56 20.13
C HIS A 30 14.95 -0.55 21.08
N GLN A 31 15.88 -1.42 21.49
CA GLN A 31 15.65 -2.58 22.38
C GLN A 31 14.68 -3.64 21.85
N GLN A 32 14.39 -3.67 20.55
CA GLN A 32 13.58 -4.73 19.97
C GLN A 32 14.40 -5.98 19.62
N PRO A 33 13.81 -7.19 19.70
CA PRO A 33 14.47 -8.44 19.36
C PRO A 33 14.49 -8.67 17.84
N VAL A 34 15.20 -7.82 17.09
CA VAL A 34 15.16 -7.78 15.62
C VAL A 34 15.57 -9.11 14.99
N ASP A 35 16.69 -9.68 15.43
CA ASP A 35 17.19 -10.95 14.84
C ASP A 35 16.22 -12.11 15.14
N ALA A 36 15.70 -12.20 16.37
CA ALA A 36 14.71 -13.21 16.74
C ALA A 36 13.39 -13.04 15.96
N TYR A 37 13.01 -11.79 15.65
CA TYR A 37 11.87 -11.51 14.79
C TYR A 37 12.10 -12.01 13.36
N ILE A 38 13.29 -11.77 12.79
CA ILE A 38 13.66 -12.29 11.46
C ILE A 38 13.61 -13.82 11.45
N GLU A 39 14.11 -14.49 12.48
CA GLU A 39 14.00 -15.95 12.58
C GLU A 39 12.55 -16.43 12.63
N ALA A 40 11.73 -15.80 13.46
CA ALA A 40 10.32 -16.15 13.56
C ALA A 40 9.59 -15.96 12.22
N LEU A 41 9.93 -14.90 11.48
CA LEU A 41 9.40 -14.60 10.16
C LEU A 41 9.79 -15.65 9.11
N ILE A 42 11.04 -16.11 9.13
CA ILE A 42 11.52 -17.18 8.24
C ILE A 42 10.74 -18.47 8.51
N ILE A 43 10.61 -18.86 9.79
CA ILE A 43 9.86 -20.06 10.20
C ILE A 43 8.37 -19.94 9.80
N GLU A 44 7.77 -18.76 9.93
CA GLU A 44 6.40 -18.53 9.49
C GLU A 44 6.24 -18.77 7.98
N MET A 45 7.13 -18.20 7.16
CA MET A 45 7.09 -18.39 5.70
C MET A 45 7.20 -19.88 5.34
N GLU A 46 8.19 -20.59 5.89
CA GLU A 46 8.42 -22.01 5.62
C GLU A 46 7.16 -22.85 5.93
N ARG A 47 6.62 -22.72 7.14
CA ARG A 47 5.40 -23.45 7.56
C ARG A 47 4.18 -23.09 6.72
N THR A 48 4.06 -21.83 6.32
CA THR A 48 2.92 -21.37 5.54
C THR A 48 2.96 -21.94 4.13
N PHE A 49 4.11 -21.98 3.46
CA PHE A 49 4.22 -22.60 2.14
C PHE A 49 4.08 -24.13 2.19
N GLU A 50 4.47 -24.78 3.29
CA GLU A 50 4.18 -26.20 3.52
C GLU A 50 2.65 -26.44 3.65
N ARG A 51 1.95 -25.59 4.40
CA ARG A 51 0.51 -25.75 4.66
C ARG A 51 -0.38 -25.27 3.51
N PHE A 52 0.00 -24.19 2.85
CA PHE A 52 -0.75 -23.51 1.80
C PHE A 52 0.17 -23.29 0.59
N PRO A 53 0.50 -24.35 -0.16
CA PRO A 53 1.45 -24.25 -1.25
C PRO A 53 0.91 -23.39 -2.41
N THR A 54 1.83 -22.69 -3.07
CA THR A 54 1.63 -22.02 -4.37
C THR A 54 2.82 -22.31 -5.26
N SER A 55 2.66 -22.17 -6.58
CA SER A 55 3.70 -22.53 -7.54
C SER A 55 4.61 -21.36 -7.92
N GLN A 56 4.07 -20.14 -8.06
CA GLN A 56 4.84 -18.97 -8.47
C GLN A 56 4.20 -17.67 -7.97
N LEU A 57 4.89 -16.95 -7.09
CA LEU A 57 4.53 -15.60 -6.70
C LEU A 57 5.02 -14.60 -7.75
N GLN A 58 4.07 -13.78 -8.19
CA GLN A 58 4.26 -12.71 -9.15
C GLN A 58 4.76 -11.43 -8.50
N THR A 59 4.49 -11.24 -7.20
CA THR A 59 4.91 -10.06 -6.45
C THR A 59 5.32 -10.40 -5.02
N VAL A 60 6.36 -9.72 -4.53
CA VAL A 60 6.74 -9.67 -3.12
C VAL A 60 6.91 -8.21 -2.73
N PHE A 61 6.34 -7.83 -1.59
CA PHE A 61 6.43 -6.48 -1.08
C PHE A 61 6.87 -6.52 0.38
N ILE A 62 7.99 -5.87 0.70
CA ILE A 62 8.46 -5.70 2.07
C ILE A 62 8.14 -4.27 2.49
N GLY A 63 7.29 -4.12 3.50
CA GLY A 63 6.84 -2.82 4.00
C GLY A 63 6.59 -2.83 5.50
N GLY A 64 5.89 -1.81 5.99
CA GLY A 64 5.35 -1.78 7.36
C GLY A 64 5.75 -0.56 8.15
N GLY A 65 6.64 -0.74 9.12
CA GLY A 65 7.34 0.37 9.76
C GLY A 65 8.33 0.98 8.77
N THR A 66 9.55 0.48 8.75
CA THR A 66 10.56 0.85 7.76
C THR A 66 11.48 -0.35 7.53
N PRO A 67 11.32 -1.10 6.43
CA PRO A 67 12.20 -2.23 6.11
C PRO A 67 13.69 -1.88 6.13
N THR A 68 14.05 -0.70 5.60
CA THR A 68 15.44 -0.20 5.62
C THR A 68 15.93 0.30 6.98
N SER A 69 15.16 0.12 8.06
CA SER A 69 15.69 0.24 9.43
C SER A 69 16.52 -0.97 9.85
N LEU A 70 16.37 -2.09 9.15
CA LEU A 70 17.22 -3.27 9.32
C LEU A 70 18.63 -2.99 8.79
N THR A 71 19.65 -3.45 9.49
CA THR A 71 21.04 -3.37 9.00
C THR A 71 21.22 -4.15 7.68
N ALA A 72 22.24 -3.83 6.90
CA ALA A 72 22.54 -4.55 5.65
C ALA A 72 22.67 -6.07 5.87
N LYS A 73 23.29 -6.50 6.98
CA LYS A 73 23.40 -7.91 7.38
C LYS A 73 22.05 -8.57 7.68
N GLN A 74 21.14 -7.83 8.31
CA GLN A 74 19.78 -8.31 8.61
C GLN A 74 18.93 -8.40 7.35
N LEU A 75 19.05 -7.43 6.44
CA LEU A 75 18.43 -7.48 5.12
C LEU A 75 18.95 -8.66 4.31
N ASP A 76 20.27 -8.86 4.27
CA ASP A 76 20.89 -9.99 3.55
C ASP A 76 20.35 -11.32 4.06
N ARG A 77 20.28 -11.50 5.38
CA ARG A 77 19.72 -12.70 6.00
C ARG A 77 18.26 -12.93 5.61
N LEU A 78 17.41 -11.89 5.72
CA LEU A 78 16.00 -11.97 5.39
C LEU A 78 15.78 -12.28 3.90
N LEU A 79 16.42 -11.52 3.02
CA LEU A 79 16.27 -11.65 1.57
C LEU A 79 16.80 -12.98 1.06
N SER A 80 17.93 -13.44 1.62
CA SER A 80 18.46 -14.78 1.34
C SER A 80 17.45 -15.88 1.72
N ALA A 81 16.76 -15.74 2.86
CA ALA A 81 15.72 -16.68 3.25
C ALA A 81 14.48 -16.61 2.35
N ILE A 82 14.05 -15.41 1.96
CA ILE A 82 12.95 -15.23 0.99
C ILE A 82 13.27 -15.97 -0.31
N HIS A 83 14.49 -15.82 -0.84
CA HIS A 83 14.91 -16.52 -2.07
C HIS A 83 14.92 -18.05 -1.95
N ARG A 84 15.20 -18.59 -0.76
CA ARG A 84 15.19 -20.05 -0.53
C ARG A 84 13.80 -20.62 -0.34
N THR A 85 12.91 -19.86 0.30
CA THR A 85 11.63 -20.36 0.81
C THR A 85 10.46 -19.99 -0.10
N VAL A 86 10.49 -18.79 -0.70
CA VAL A 86 9.38 -18.26 -1.49
C VAL A 86 9.52 -18.70 -2.95
N PRO A 87 8.48 -19.29 -3.56
CA PRO A 87 8.53 -19.69 -4.97
C PRO A 87 8.37 -18.46 -5.89
N LEU A 88 9.45 -17.70 -6.09
CA LEU A 88 9.43 -16.47 -6.89
C LEU A 88 9.32 -16.78 -8.39
N ALA A 89 8.47 -16.05 -9.11
CA ALA A 89 8.48 -16.05 -10.57
C ALA A 89 9.75 -15.39 -11.12
N SER A 90 10.19 -15.78 -12.32
CA SER A 90 11.39 -15.20 -12.96
C SER A 90 11.27 -13.70 -13.25
N ASN A 91 10.05 -13.20 -13.43
CA ASN A 91 9.72 -11.79 -13.64
C ASN A 91 8.97 -11.20 -12.43
N VAL A 92 9.28 -11.64 -11.21
CA VAL A 92 8.65 -11.15 -9.98
C VAL A 92 8.85 -9.63 -9.84
N GLU A 93 7.79 -8.91 -9.44
CA GLU A 93 7.95 -7.56 -8.89
C GLU A 93 8.36 -7.69 -7.42
N PHE A 94 9.57 -7.25 -7.08
CA PHE A 94 10.09 -7.32 -5.72
C PHE A 94 10.31 -5.89 -5.21
N THR A 95 9.36 -5.44 -4.38
CA THR A 95 9.33 -4.10 -3.81
C THR A 95 9.86 -4.08 -2.38
N VAL A 96 10.65 -3.05 -2.05
CA VAL A 96 11.00 -2.72 -0.67
C VAL A 96 10.70 -1.25 -0.39
N GLU A 97 10.00 -0.96 0.71
CA GLU A 97 9.83 0.39 1.22
C GLU A 97 11.10 0.90 1.90
N ALA A 98 11.39 2.19 1.69
CA ALA A 98 12.53 2.87 2.29
C ALA A 98 12.15 4.27 2.79
N ASN A 99 12.77 4.69 3.88
CA ASN A 99 12.75 6.08 4.31
C ASN A 99 13.99 6.79 3.72
N PRO A 100 13.84 7.98 3.09
CA PRO A 100 14.98 8.65 2.47
C PRO A 100 16.21 8.89 3.37
N ASP A 101 16.04 9.12 4.67
CA ASP A 101 17.16 9.35 5.59
C ASP A 101 17.76 8.06 6.19
N GLY A 102 17.22 6.90 5.83
CA GLY A 102 17.53 5.63 6.49
C GLY A 102 18.24 4.59 5.64
N VAL A 103 18.49 4.86 4.35
CA VAL A 103 19.06 3.85 3.43
C VAL A 103 20.50 4.19 3.05
N SER A 104 21.43 3.27 3.33
CA SER A 104 22.84 3.34 2.94
C SER A 104 23.12 2.63 1.62
N ASP A 105 24.28 2.93 1.02
CA ASP A 105 24.74 2.27 -0.21
C ASP A 105 24.90 0.76 -0.03
N GLU A 106 25.38 0.34 1.15
CA GLU A 106 25.50 -1.08 1.51
C GLU A 106 24.13 -1.77 1.51
N GLN A 107 23.10 -1.12 2.08
CA GLN A 107 21.74 -1.65 2.05
C GLN A 107 21.21 -1.70 0.61
N LEU A 108 21.34 -0.63 -0.17
CA LEU A 108 20.91 -0.61 -1.58
C LEU A 108 21.58 -1.71 -2.40
N TYR A 109 22.88 -1.95 -2.19
CA TYR A 109 23.61 -3.04 -2.82
C TYR A 109 23.03 -4.40 -2.43
N VAL A 110 22.80 -4.65 -1.14
CA VAL A 110 22.20 -5.90 -0.66
C VAL A 110 20.80 -6.11 -1.26
N LEU A 111 19.96 -5.08 -1.28
CA LEU A 111 18.63 -5.14 -1.92
C LEU A 111 18.76 -5.55 -3.39
N LYS A 112 19.66 -4.89 -4.14
CA LYS A 112 19.87 -5.14 -5.56
C LYS A 112 20.40 -6.56 -5.83
N GLN A 113 21.36 -7.01 -5.02
CA GLN A 113 21.95 -8.34 -5.10
C GLN A 113 20.88 -9.44 -4.98
N TRP A 114 19.91 -9.25 -4.08
CA TRP A 114 18.80 -10.17 -3.90
C TRP A 114 17.59 -9.85 -4.80
N GLY A 115 17.80 -9.17 -5.92
CA GLY A 115 16.80 -9.04 -6.97
C GLY A 115 15.63 -8.10 -6.64
N VAL A 116 15.76 -7.24 -5.61
CA VAL A 116 14.82 -6.12 -5.43
C VAL A 116 14.91 -5.23 -6.68
N ASN A 117 13.77 -5.03 -7.32
CA ASN A 117 13.70 -4.31 -8.59
C ASN A 117 12.73 -3.12 -8.54
N ARG A 118 12.07 -2.88 -7.41
CA ARG A 118 11.25 -1.69 -7.15
C ARG A 118 11.53 -1.14 -5.75
N LEU A 119 11.67 0.19 -5.64
CA LEU A 119 11.78 0.89 -4.36
C LEU A 119 10.60 1.83 -4.17
N SER A 120 10.15 1.97 -2.92
CA SER A 120 9.08 2.89 -2.53
C SER A 120 9.58 3.83 -1.44
N PHE A 121 9.80 5.10 -1.77
CA PHE A 121 10.30 6.09 -0.82
C PHE A 121 9.15 6.90 -0.21
N GLY A 122 9.03 6.85 1.11
CA GLY A 122 8.02 7.62 1.83
C GLY A 122 8.37 9.10 1.94
N VAL A 123 8.32 9.90 0.86
CA VAL A 123 8.77 11.31 0.85
C VAL A 123 7.79 12.25 1.54
N GLN A 124 6.50 12.04 1.33
CA GLN A 124 5.34 12.82 1.80
C GLN A 124 5.23 14.21 1.17
N THR A 125 6.27 15.03 1.23
CA THR A 125 6.28 16.39 0.70
C THR A 125 7.72 16.88 0.51
N PHE A 126 7.94 17.83 -0.39
CA PHE A 126 9.23 18.50 -0.57
C PHE A 126 9.28 19.87 0.13
N ASP A 127 8.54 20.01 1.23
CA ASP A 127 8.56 21.19 2.10
C ASP A 127 9.09 20.83 3.50
N ASN A 128 10.23 21.42 3.86
CA ASN A 128 10.92 21.14 5.11
C ASN A 128 10.12 21.56 6.36
N GLU A 129 9.27 22.58 6.27
CA GLU A 129 8.39 22.94 7.38
C GLU A 129 7.33 21.87 7.57
N LEU A 130 6.63 21.48 6.51
CA LEU A 130 5.60 20.44 6.57
C LEU A 130 6.18 19.11 7.08
N LEU A 131 7.35 18.70 6.58
CA LEU A 131 8.05 17.49 7.03
C LEU A 131 8.27 17.47 8.55
N ARG A 132 8.75 18.59 9.13
CA ARG A 132 8.90 18.72 10.59
C ARG A 132 7.57 18.60 11.32
N HIS A 133 6.51 19.23 10.80
CA HIS A 133 5.18 19.20 11.42
C HIS A 133 4.55 17.80 11.45
N ILE A 134 4.86 16.96 10.45
CA ILE A 134 4.33 15.59 10.37
C ILE A 134 5.24 14.55 11.03
N GLY A 135 6.34 14.99 11.66
CA GLY A 135 7.28 14.15 12.38
C GLY A 135 8.20 13.33 11.46
N ARG A 136 8.53 13.85 10.28
CA ARG A 136 9.58 13.30 9.40
C ARG A 136 10.94 13.86 9.80
N THR A 137 11.97 13.02 9.69
CA THR A 137 13.35 13.35 10.03
C THR A 137 14.23 13.65 8.82
N HIS A 138 13.79 13.26 7.62
CA HIS A 138 14.45 13.62 6.37
C HIS A 138 14.13 15.06 5.95
N THR A 139 15.00 15.66 5.15
CA THR A 139 14.73 16.94 4.46
C THR A 139 14.42 16.71 2.98
N LYS A 140 13.90 17.74 2.31
CA LYS A 140 13.76 17.79 0.85
C LYS A 140 15.06 17.36 0.15
N GLU A 141 16.18 17.93 0.56
CA GLU A 141 17.49 17.70 -0.04
C GLU A 141 17.91 16.23 0.10
N THR A 142 17.77 15.68 1.32
CA THR A 142 18.08 14.26 1.59
C THR A 142 17.20 13.32 0.75
N ALA A 143 15.92 13.69 0.54
CA ALA A 143 15.01 12.92 -0.29
C ALA A 143 15.42 12.90 -1.76
N ILE A 144 15.72 14.06 -2.33
CA ILE A 144 16.18 14.20 -3.71
C ILE A 144 17.47 13.39 -3.91
N GLU A 145 18.49 13.63 -3.09
CA GLU A 145 19.79 12.96 -3.18
C GLU A 145 19.67 11.43 -3.10
N THR A 146 18.82 10.93 -2.20
CA THR A 146 18.63 9.48 -2.03
C THR A 146 17.93 8.83 -3.22
N ILE A 147 16.96 9.51 -3.82
CA ILE A 147 16.25 9.03 -5.01
C ILE A 147 17.20 8.98 -6.21
N GLU A 148 17.98 10.05 -6.43
CA GLU A 148 18.97 10.13 -7.51
C GLU A 148 20.03 9.04 -7.36
N ARG A 149 20.58 8.89 -6.15
CA ARG A 149 21.54 7.83 -5.82
C ARG A 149 20.98 6.42 -6.05
N ALA A 150 19.73 6.16 -5.66
CA ALA A 150 19.10 4.87 -5.92
C ALA A 150 18.98 4.59 -7.43
N ASN A 151 18.63 5.62 -8.22
CA ASN A 151 18.60 5.50 -9.67
C ASN A 151 20.00 5.26 -10.27
N GLU A 152 21.04 5.94 -9.78
CA GLU A 152 22.44 5.74 -10.20
C GLU A 152 22.93 4.32 -9.91
N LEU A 153 22.46 3.71 -8.81
CA LEU A 153 22.73 2.31 -8.45
C LEU A 153 21.87 1.29 -9.24
N GLY A 154 21.09 1.76 -10.21
CA GLY A 154 20.37 0.93 -11.17
C GLY A 154 18.95 0.54 -10.76
N PHE A 155 18.33 1.24 -9.80
CA PHE A 155 16.89 1.11 -9.55
C PHE A 155 16.12 2.04 -10.49
N HIS A 156 15.45 1.47 -11.50
CA HIS A 156 14.69 2.23 -12.52
C HIS A 156 13.17 2.04 -12.41
N ASN A 157 12.70 1.47 -11.30
CA ASN A 157 11.29 1.44 -10.93
C ASN A 157 11.22 2.01 -9.51
N ILE A 158 11.19 3.34 -9.44
CA ILE A 158 11.13 4.07 -8.19
C ILE A 158 9.75 4.69 -8.04
N ASN A 159 9.13 4.41 -6.90
CA ASN A 159 7.99 5.11 -6.38
C ASN A 159 8.39 6.14 -5.33
N ILE A 160 7.70 7.27 -5.30
CA ILE A 160 7.62 8.10 -4.10
C ILE A 160 6.18 8.16 -3.59
N ASP A 161 6.02 8.10 -2.27
CA ASP A 161 4.76 8.39 -1.62
C ASP A 161 4.69 9.88 -1.29
N LEU A 162 3.62 10.54 -1.69
CA LEU A 162 3.28 11.92 -1.41
C LEU A 162 1.97 11.98 -0.61
N MET A 163 1.90 12.93 0.29
CA MET A 163 0.70 13.22 1.06
C MET A 163 0.23 14.66 0.78
N TYR A 164 -1.05 14.81 0.47
CA TYR A 164 -1.72 16.11 0.42
C TYR A 164 -2.75 16.22 1.56
N GLY A 165 -3.27 17.43 1.80
CA GLY A 165 -4.11 17.67 2.97
C GLY A 165 -3.32 17.71 4.29
N LEU A 166 -2.01 17.92 4.25
CA LEU A 166 -1.18 18.00 5.46
C LEU A 166 -1.54 19.22 6.31
N PRO A 167 -1.29 19.21 7.64
CA PRO A 167 -1.61 20.35 8.48
C PRO A 167 -0.89 21.60 7.99
N THR A 168 -1.63 22.70 7.86
CA THR A 168 -1.15 24.00 7.33
C THR A 168 -0.68 24.01 5.87
N GLN A 169 -0.81 22.90 5.12
CA GLN A 169 -0.37 22.84 3.73
C GLN A 169 -1.19 23.77 2.83
N THR A 170 -0.48 24.53 1.99
CA THR A 170 -1.09 25.39 0.97
C THR A 170 -1.04 24.72 -0.40
N ILE A 171 -1.87 25.20 -1.33
CA ILE A 171 -1.87 24.78 -2.72
C ILE A 171 -0.51 25.06 -3.39
N ASP A 172 0.15 26.16 -3.04
CA ASP A 172 1.46 26.51 -3.61
C ASP A 172 2.55 25.53 -3.17
N GLN A 173 2.53 25.09 -1.89
CA GLN A 173 3.44 24.05 -1.41
C GLN A 173 3.23 22.71 -2.12
N LEU A 174 1.97 22.35 -2.42
CA LEU A 174 1.66 21.18 -3.23
C LEU A 174 2.20 21.32 -4.66
N LYS A 175 1.98 22.45 -5.31
CA LYS A 175 2.48 22.71 -6.67
C LYS A 175 4.00 22.63 -6.74
N GLU A 176 4.69 23.18 -5.75
CA GLU A 176 6.16 23.06 -5.64
C GLU A 176 6.60 21.60 -5.43
N THR A 177 5.89 20.86 -4.57
CA THR A 177 6.14 19.42 -4.38
C THR A 177 6.00 18.65 -5.70
N LEU A 178 4.96 18.94 -6.49
CA LEU A 178 4.77 18.33 -7.80
C LEU A 178 5.85 18.76 -8.80
N HIS A 179 6.23 20.04 -8.80
CA HIS A 179 7.31 20.55 -9.66
C HIS A 179 8.61 19.77 -9.47
N ILE A 180 9.02 19.57 -8.21
CA ILE A 180 10.20 18.77 -7.83
C ILE A 180 9.98 17.29 -8.17
N THR A 181 8.80 16.74 -7.88
CA THR A 181 8.46 15.34 -8.21
C THR A 181 8.75 15.03 -9.68
N PHE A 182 8.39 15.94 -10.58
CA PHE A 182 8.59 15.74 -12.02
C PHE A 182 10.00 15.97 -12.52
N SER A 183 10.91 16.51 -11.69
CA SER A 183 12.34 16.61 -12.04
C SER A 183 13.13 15.36 -11.64
N LEU A 184 12.54 14.45 -10.86
CA LEU A 184 13.22 13.27 -10.33
C LEU A 184 13.17 12.08 -11.31
N PRO A 185 14.15 11.18 -11.26
CA PRO A 185 14.21 10.00 -12.12
C PRO A 185 13.29 8.86 -11.63
N ILE A 186 12.00 9.16 -11.43
CA ILE A 186 11.00 8.23 -10.91
C ILE A 186 9.97 7.83 -11.98
N GLN A 187 9.28 6.72 -11.76
CA GLN A 187 8.32 6.15 -12.73
C GLN A 187 6.92 5.97 -12.15
N HIS A 188 6.81 6.15 -10.83
CA HIS A 188 5.58 5.94 -10.10
C HIS A 188 5.45 6.95 -8.95
N VAL A 189 4.22 7.39 -8.67
CA VAL A 189 3.89 8.25 -7.53
C VAL A 189 2.63 7.72 -6.87
N SER A 190 2.71 7.41 -5.58
CA SER A 190 1.53 7.25 -4.73
C SER A 190 1.20 8.63 -4.16
N ALA A 191 0.05 9.23 -4.45
CA ALA A 191 -0.40 10.48 -3.86
C ALA A 191 -1.75 10.27 -3.18
N TYR A 192 -1.79 10.41 -1.86
CA TYR A 192 -2.99 10.16 -1.04
C TYR A 192 -3.21 11.29 -0.04
N SER A 193 -4.47 11.50 0.36
CA SER A 193 -4.77 12.49 1.38
C SER A 193 -4.36 12.00 2.77
N LEU A 194 -4.04 12.94 3.64
CA LEU A 194 -3.84 12.66 5.06
C LEU A 194 -5.15 12.20 5.69
N ILE A 195 -5.16 10.97 6.19
CA ILE A 195 -6.25 10.42 7.00
C ILE A 195 -5.84 10.46 8.48
N ILE A 196 -6.72 10.99 9.34
CA ILE A 196 -6.47 11.08 10.78
C ILE A 196 -6.99 9.83 11.48
N GLU A 197 -6.06 8.91 11.77
CA GLU A 197 -6.40 7.63 12.36
C GLU A 197 -6.38 7.64 13.90
N PRO A 198 -7.28 6.91 14.58
CA PRO A 198 -7.25 6.77 16.02
C PRO A 198 -5.89 6.32 16.56
N LYS A 199 -5.55 6.77 17.77
CA LYS A 199 -4.29 6.44 18.49
C LYS A 199 -3.01 7.02 17.86
N THR A 200 -3.13 7.95 16.92
CA THR A 200 -2.00 8.73 16.39
C THR A 200 -1.79 10.03 17.17
N VAL A 201 -0.62 10.67 17.00
CA VAL A 201 -0.35 11.99 17.57
C VAL A 201 -1.32 13.01 17.00
N PHE A 202 -1.56 12.96 15.69
CA PHE A 202 -2.51 13.84 15.02
C PHE A 202 -3.95 13.68 15.51
N TYR A 203 -4.41 12.46 15.79
CA TYR A 203 -5.73 12.25 16.40
C TYR A 203 -5.85 12.92 17.77
N ASN A 204 -4.80 12.87 18.58
CA ASN A 204 -4.77 13.55 19.87
C ASN A 204 -4.74 15.08 19.73
N LEU A 205 -4.04 15.62 18.72
CA LEU A 205 -4.05 17.06 18.42
C LEU A 205 -5.39 17.54 17.88
N MET A 206 -6.01 16.76 16.98
CA MET A 206 -7.35 17.02 16.45
C MET A 206 -8.39 17.06 17.58
N LYS A 207 -8.36 16.10 18.50
CA LYS A 207 -9.24 16.10 19.69
C LYS A 207 -9.08 17.33 20.58
N LYS A 208 -7.90 17.95 20.57
CA LYS A 208 -7.59 19.18 21.31
C LYS A 208 -7.83 20.45 20.48
N GLN A 209 -8.40 20.34 19.27
CA GLN A 209 -8.56 21.45 18.31
C GLN A 209 -7.24 22.16 17.99
N ALA A 210 -6.11 21.44 18.07
CA ALA A 210 -4.76 21.96 17.87
C ALA A 210 -4.15 21.51 16.53
N LEU A 211 -4.93 20.82 15.69
CA LEU A 211 -4.52 20.39 14.36
C LEU A 211 -5.31 21.19 13.31
N ARG A 212 -4.61 22.06 12.57
CA ARG A 212 -5.21 22.86 11.50
C ARG A 212 -5.04 22.15 10.16
N LEU A 213 -6.10 21.51 9.69
CA LEU A 213 -6.15 20.87 8.38
C LEU A 213 -6.69 21.85 7.32
N PRO A 214 -6.36 21.65 6.03
CA PRO A 214 -7.07 22.29 4.93
C PRO A 214 -8.57 21.98 4.98
N SER A 215 -9.37 22.87 4.40
CA SER A 215 -10.80 22.63 4.16
C SER A 215 -11.01 21.52 3.14
N GLN A 216 -12.21 20.93 3.11
CA GLN A 216 -12.58 19.92 2.11
C GLN A 216 -12.48 20.46 0.68
N GLU A 217 -12.77 21.75 0.47
CA GLU A 217 -12.64 22.41 -0.83
C GLU A 217 -11.17 22.53 -1.25
N GLU A 218 -10.28 22.92 -0.33
CA GLU A 218 -8.84 22.96 -0.59
C GLU A 218 -8.29 21.55 -0.87
N GLU A 219 -8.70 20.53 -0.11
CA GLU A 219 -8.26 19.14 -0.33
C GLU A 219 -8.75 18.60 -1.70
N ALA A 220 -10.00 18.88 -2.08
CA ALA A 220 -10.52 18.53 -3.40
C ALA A 220 -9.74 19.21 -4.52
N GLN A 221 -9.46 20.51 -4.37
CA GLN A 221 -8.65 21.27 -5.32
C GLN A 221 -7.21 20.73 -5.42
N MET A 222 -6.60 20.33 -4.30
CA MET A 222 -5.30 19.66 -4.28
C MET A 222 -5.31 18.37 -5.10
N TYR A 223 -6.34 17.53 -4.92
CA TYR A 223 -6.46 16.28 -5.65
C TYR A 223 -6.69 16.50 -7.15
N GLU A 224 -7.50 17.49 -7.54
CA GLU A 224 -7.69 17.89 -8.94
C GLU A 224 -6.37 18.34 -9.58
N ILE A 225 -5.61 19.21 -8.90
CA ILE A 225 -4.27 19.64 -9.36
C ILE A 225 -3.34 18.44 -9.55
N ILE A 226 -3.33 17.48 -8.63
CA ILE A 226 -2.50 16.27 -8.76
C ILE A 226 -2.92 15.48 -9.99
N MET A 227 -4.22 15.21 -10.19
CA MET A 227 -4.72 14.46 -11.35
C MET A 227 -4.30 15.13 -12.67
N GLU A 228 -4.56 16.42 -12.81
CA GLU A 228 -4.26 17.18 -14.03
C GLU A 228 -2.74 17.22 -14.31
N GLN A 229 -1.93 17.52 -13.29
CA GLN A 229 -0.48 17.63 -13.46
C GLN A 229 0.17 16.28 -13.76
N MET A 230 -0.28 15.20 -13.11
CA MET A 230 0.20 13.84 -13.39
C MET A 230 -0.08 13.44 -14.83
N GLU A 231 -1.32 13.66 -15.29
CA GLU A 231 -1.72 13.35 -16.66
C GLU A 231 -0.90 14.13 -17.70
N GLN A 232 -0.74 15.44 -17.50
CA GLN A 232 0.08 16.31 -18.36
C GLN A 232 1.54 15.86 -18.47
N ARG A 233 2.06 15.16 -17.45
CA ARG A 233 3.43 14.64 -17.40
C ARG A 233 3.53 13.16 -17.80
N GLY A 234 2.44 12.55 -18.27
CA GLY A 234 2.42 11.18 -18.76
C GLY A 234 2.30 10.11 -17.67
N TYR A 235 1.98 10.49 -16.43
CA TYR A 235 1.66 9.56 -15.36
C TYR A 235 0.17 9.27 -15.37
N LYS A 236 -0.19 8.04 -15.72
CA LYS A 236 -1.59 7.60 -15.74
C LYS A 236 -2.03 7.22 -14.34
N GLN A 237 -3.15 7.79 -13.91
CA GLN A 237 -3.85 7.32 -12.73
C GLN A 237 -4.46 5.94 -13.03
N TYR A 238 -4.00 4.90 -12.34
CA TYR A 238 -4.54 3.54 -12.53
C TYR A 238 -5.46 3.11 -11.39
N GLU A 239 -5.34 3.75 -10.22
CA GLU A 239 -6.33 3.76 -9.16
C GLU A 239 -6.27 5.10 -8.39
N LEU A 240 -7.22 5.35 -7.49
CA LEU A 240 -7.44 6.67 -6.88
C LEU A 240 -6.20 7.38 -6.34
N SER A 241 -5.25 6.66 -5.76
CA SER A 241 -4.08 7.22 -5.09
C SER A 241 -2.75 6.96 -5.81
N ASN A 242 -2.74 6.32 -6.98
CA ASN A 242 -1.51 5.87 -7.61
C ASN A 242 -1.46 6.21 -9.10
N TYR A 243 -0.31 6.76 -9.48
CA TYR A 243 -0.01 7.26 -10.81
C TYR A 243 1.29 6.64 -11.29
N ALA A 244 1.34 6.20 -12.54
CA ALA A 244 2.53 5.58 -13.08
C ALA A 244 2.72 5.87 -14.56
N GLN A 245 3.97 5.86 -14.99
CA GLN A 245 4.29 5.74 -16.41
C GLN A 245 3.87 4.35 -16.92
N ASN A 246 3.65 4.22 -18.24
CA ASN A 246 3.24 2.95 -18.84
C ASN A 246 4.21 1.82 -18.46
N GLY A 247 3.67 0.72 -17.93
CA GLY A 247 4.45 -0.46 -17.51
C GLY A 247 4.98 -0.43 -16.07
N PHE A 248 4.74 0.66 -15.32
CA PHE A 248 5.25 0.84 -13.96
C PHE A 248 4.18 0.77 -12.86
N ASN A 249 2.93 0.41 -13.18
CA ASN A 249 1.88 0.17 -12.19
C ASN A 249 2.37 -0.87 -11.16
N SER A 250 2.11 -0.63 -9.87
CA SER A 250 2.43 -1.59 -8.81
C SER A 250 1.56 -2.84 -8.96
N ARG A 251 2.16 -3.95 -9.43
CA ARG A 251 1.47 -5.23 -9.55
C ARG A 251 1.02 -5.75 -8.19
N HIS A 252 1.80 -5.46 -7.15
CA HIS A 252 1.45 -5.83 -5.79
C HIS A 252 0.18 -5.10 -5.33
N ASN A 253 0.10 -3.77 -5.53
CA ASN A 253 -1.08 -3.00 -5.14
C ASN A 253 -2.33 -3.47 -5.90
N MET A 254 -2.18 -3.75 -7.20
CA MET A 254 -3.27 -4.28 -8.02
C MET A 254 -3.81 -5.63 -7.53
N THR A 255 -3.02 -6.42 -6.80
CA THR A 255 -3.52 -7.66 -6.18
C THR A 255 -4.67 -7.35 -5.20
N TYR A 256 -4.51 -6.30 -4.39
CA TYR A 256 -5.57 -5.86 -3.47
C TYR A 256 -6.77 -5.30 -4.23
N TRP A 257 -6.55 -4.45 -5.23
CA TRP A 257 -7.64 -3.80 -5.97
C TRP A 257 -8.43 -4.77 -6.86
N ASN A 258 -7.84 -5.89 -7.25
CA ASN A 258 -8.53 -6.98 -7.95
C ASN A 258 -9.19 -7.99 -7.00
N ASN A 259 -9.18 -7.71 -5.70
CA ASN A 259 -9.67 -8.60 -4.64
C ASN A 259 -9.07 -10.02 -4.74
N GLU A 260 -7.78 -10.12 -5.07
CA GLU A 260 -7.07 -11.39 -5.22
C GLU A 260 -6.50 -11.90 -3.90
N TYR A 261 -6.16 -13.19 -3.87
CA TYR A 261 -5.55 -13.79 -2.70
C TYR A 261 -4.06 -13.43 -2.58
N TYR A 262 -3.60 -13.25 -1.34
CA TYR A 262 -2.22 -12.93 -1.00
C TYR A 262 -1.83 -13.52 0.36
N TYR A 263 -0.53 -13.80 0.51
CA TYR A 263 0.08 -14.10 1.80
C TYR A 263 0.47 -12.80 2.51
N GLY A 264 0.35 -12.80 3.83
CA GLY A 264 0.90 -11.78 4.70
C GLY A 264 1.74 -12.43 5.80
N PHE A 265 2.97 -11.97 5.94
CA PHE A 265 3.94 -12.49 6.91
C PHE A 265 4.39 -11.38 7.86
N GLY A 266 4.68 -11.76 9.11
CA GLY A 266 5.17 -10.86 10.13
C GLY A 266 4.09 -10.34 11.08
N ALA A 267 4.54 -9.63 12.11
CA ALA A 267 3.68 -9.16 13.17
C ALA A 267 2.63 -8.17 12.64
N GLY A 268 1.35 -8.43 12.92
CA GLY A 268 0.22 -7.62 12.45
C GLY A 268 -0.08 -7.72 10.96
N ALA A 269 0.61 -8.58 10.21
CA ALA A 269 0.30 -8.81 8.80
C ALA A 269 -1.07 -9.47 8.63
N HIS A 270 -1.73 -9.12 7.53
CA HIS A 270 -2.99 -9.70 7.10
C HIS A 270 -2.75 -10.60 5.89
N SER A 271 -3.41 -11.74 5.82
CA SER A 271 -3.45 -12.60 4.63
C SER A 271 -4.88 -12.75 4.15
N TYR A 272 -5.07 -12.96 2.84
CA TYR A 272 -6.34 -13.43 2.28
C TYR A 272 -6.07 -14.67 1.43
N MET A 273 -6.33 -15.85 1.98
CA MET A 273 -5.95 -17.13 1.37
C MET A 273 -7.15 -18.06 1.31
N ASN A 274 -7.45 -18.58 0.11
CA ASN A 274 -8.51 -19.58 -0.10
C ASN A 274 -9.87 -19.19 0.51
N GLY A 275 -10.24 -17.91 0.47
CA GLY A 275 -11.51 -17.40 0.99
C GLY A 275 -11.49 -17.11 2.49
N VAL A 276 -10.33 -17.15 3.14
CA VAL A 276 -10.18 -16.90 4.57
C VAL A 276 -9.18 -15.76 4.80
N ARG A 277 -9.58 -14.77 5.58
CA ARG A 277 -8.69 -13.71 6.08
C ARG A 277 -8.03 -14.17 7.37
N TYR A 278 -6.72 -14.02 7.46
CA TYR A 278 -5.92 -14.31 8.65
C TYR A 278 -5.27 -13.03 9.14
N VAL A 279 -5.23 -12.84 10.47
CA VAL A 279 -4.58 -11.70 11.10
C VAL A 279 -3.51 -12.20 12.06
N ASN A 280 -2.27 -11.82 11.82
CA ASN A 280 -1.15 -12.15 12.69
C ASN A 280 -1.17 -11.31 13.97
N ALA A 281 -0.58 -11.85 15.04
CA ALA A 281 -0.38 -11.09 16.27
C ALA A 281 0.41 -9.79 16.01
N GLY A 282 -0.19 -8.64 16.33
CA GLY A 282 0.46 -7.33 16.20
C GLY A 282 1.69 -7.14 17.12
N PRO A 283 1.59 -7.45 18.44
CA PRO A 283 2.74 -7.32 19.34
C PRO A 283 3.85 -8.33 19.02
N ILE A 284 5.06 -7.83 18.74
CA ILE A 284 6.23 -8.64 18.33
C ILE A 284 6.51 -9.79 19.29
N LYS A 285 6.49 -9.54 20.60
CA LYS A 285 6.72 -10.59 21.61
C LYS A 285 5.70 -11.73 21.50
N LYS A 286 4.42 -11.40 21.29
CA LYS A 286 3.36 -12.41 21.14
C LYS A 286 3.52 -13.18 19.83
N TYR A 287 3.85 -12.48 18.74
CA TYR A 287 4.13 -13.08 17.44
C TYR A 287 5.25 -14.12 17.53
N ILE A 288 6.42 -13.74 18.09
CA ILE A 288 7.58 -14.64 18.25
C ILE A 288 7.20 -15.86 19.11
N GLN A 289 6.52 -15.64 20.25
CA GLN A 289 6.11 -16.73 21.15
C GLN A 289 5.20 -17.77 20.50
N LEU A 290 4.31 -17.37 19.58
CA LEU A 290 3.45 -18.30 18.86
C LEU A 290 4.27 -19.18 17.91
N ILE A 291 5.21 -18.58 17.18
CA ILE A 291 6.09 -19.29 16.26
C ILE A 291 6.99 -20.30 17.00
N GLU A 292 7.60 -19.88 18.11
CA GLU A 292 8.45 -20.72 18.98
C GLU A 292 7.70 -21.95 19.52
N ARG A 293 6.39 -21.82 19.76
CA ARG A 293 5.52 -22.93 20.22
C ARG A 293 5.09 -23.87 19.10
N GLY A 294 5.57 -23.70 17.88
CA GLY A 294 5.16 -24.52 16.74
C GLY A 294 3.81 -24.11 16.12
N GLN A 295 3.26 -22.95 16.49
CA GLN A 295 1.94 -22.50 16.04
C GLN A 295 2.07 -21.50 14.88
N PHE A 296 0.98 -21.30 14.14
CA PHE A 296 0.82 -20.13 13.29
C PHE A 296 0.52 -18.88 14.16
N PRO A 297 0.95 -17.68 13.75
CA PRO A 297 0.81 -16.48 14.57
C PRO A 297 -0.59 -15.84 14.49
N TYR A 298 -1.60 -16.57 14.01
CA TYR A 298 -2.96 -16.07 13.78
C TYR A 298 -3.67 -15.79 15.11
N ILE A 299 -4.14 -14.55 15.28
CA ILE A 299 -4.98 -14.13 16.41
C ILE A 299 -6.45 -13.95 16.02
N ASN A 300 -6.74 -13.85 14.72
CA ASN A 300 -8.09 -13.81 14.18
C ASN A 300 -8.12 -14.49 12.80
N THR A 301 -9.23 -15.16 12.52
CA THR A 301 -9.53 -15.81 11.24
C THR A 301 -10.98 -15.54 10.87
N HIS A 302 -11.22 -15.08 9.64
CA HIS A 302 -12.56 -14.79 9.13
C HIS A 302 -12.78 -15.47 7.79
N VAL A 303 -13.82 -16.31 7.70
CA VAL A 303 -14.23 -16.89 6.41
C VAL A 303 -15.04 -15.85 5.67
N VAL A 304 -14.53 -15.38 4.53
CA VAL A 304 -15.18 -14.34 3.75
C VAL A 304 -16.34 -14.94 2.99
N SER A 305 -17.57 -14.50 3.27
CA SER A 305 -18.77 -15.00 2.61
C SER A 305 -18.77 -14.64 1.12
N LYS A 306 -19.69 -15.22 0.33
CA LYS A 306 -19.78 -14.86 -1.09
C LYS A 306 -20.29 -13.43 -1.27
N GLU A 307 -21.16 -13.01 -0.37
CA GLU A 307 -21.74 -11.68 -0.28
C GLU A 307 -20.62 -10.66 -0.02
N GLU A 308 -19.82 -10.87 1.04
CA GLU A 308 -18.66 -10.04 1.33
C GLU A 308 -17.67 -10.00 0.16
N GLN A 309 -17.43 -11.13 -0.53
CA GLN A 309 -16.56 -11.16 -1.70
C GLN A 309 -17.07 -10.27 -2.85
N MET A 310 -18.38 -10.27 -3.11
CA MET A 310 -19.01 -9.44 -4.14
C MET A 310 -18.96 -7.96 -3.75
N GLU A 311 -19.27 -7.63 -2.49
CA GLU A 311 -19.19 -6.27 -1.95
C GLU A 311 -17.76 -5.73 -2.01
N GLU A 312 -16.77 -6.52 -1.55
CA GLU A 312 -15.36 -6.17 -1.62
C GLU A 312 -14.89 -6.01 -3.07
N HIS A 313 -15.37 -6.81 -4.01
CA HIS A 313 -15.02 -6.67 -5.42
C HIS A 313 -15.56 -5.36 -6.02
N MET A 314 -16.76 -4.92 -5.63
CA MET A 314 -17.28 -3.62 -6.02
C MET A 314 -16.47 -2.48 -5.41
N PHE A 315 -16.31 -2.48 -4.08
CA PHE A 315 -15.59 -1.41 -3.36
C PHE A 315 -14.13 -1.29 -3.81
N LEU A 316 -13.40 -2.42 -3.94
CA LEU A 316 -11.99 -2.41 -4.37
C LEU A 316 -11.86 -2.12 -5.86
N GLY A 317 -12.74 -2.68 -6.69
CA GLY A 317 -12.67 -2.53 -8.14
C GLY A 317 -12.99 -1.12 -8.60
N LEU A 318 -13.96 -0.43 -7.96
CA LEU A 318 -14.31 0.95 -8.28
C LEU A 318 -13.19 1.95 -7.95
N ARG A 319 -12.20 1.58 -7.13
CA ARG A 319 -11.01 2.41 -6.91
C ARG A 319 -10.13 2.49 -8.15
N LYS A 320 -10.20 1.50 -9.04
CA LYS A 320 -9.41 1.44 -10.28
C LYS A 320 -10.00 2.37 -11.33
N SER A 321 -9.15 2.98 -12.15
CA SER A 321 -9.60 3.80 -13.28
C SER A 321 -10.38 2.98 -14.32
N GLU A 322 -10.08 1.67 -14.46
CA GLU A 322 -10.85 0.73 -15.30
C GLU A 322 -12.16 0.26 -14.65
N GLY A 323 -12.36 0.55 -13.36
CA GLY A 323 -13.53 0.16 -12.59
C GLY A 323 -13.74 -1.34 -12.46
N VAL A 324 -15.00 -1.74 -12.34
CA VAL A 324 -15.43 -3.13 -12.19
C VAL A 324 -15.84 -3.70 -13.54
N ASN A 325 -15.11 -4.73 -14.00
CA ASN A 325 -15.44 -5.45 -15.23
C ASN A 325 -16.62 -6.40 -15.00
N LYS A 326 -17.69 -6.26 -15.80
CA LYS A 326 -18.95 -7.01 -15.63
C LYS A 326 -18.79 -8.51 -15.93
N ASP A 327 -17.99 -8.86 -16.92
CA ASP A 327 -17.73 -10.26 -17.29
C ASP A 327 -16.88 -10.98 -16.26
N GLU A 328 -15.88 -10.31 -15.68
CA GLU A 328 -15.10 -10.85 -14.58
C GLU A 328 -15.97 -11.11 -13.36
N PHE A 329 -16.81 -10.14 -12.98
CA PHE A 329 -17.75 -10.29 -11.87
C PHE A 329 -18.65 -11.52 -12.08
N PHE A 330 -19.25 -11.65 -13.28
CA PHE A 330 -20.08 -12.79 -13.63
C PHE A 330 -19.31 -14.12 -13.58
N ARG A 331 -18.12 -14.19 -14.19
CA ARG A 331 -17.29 -15.41 -14.17
C ARG A 331 -16.89 -15.84 -12.76
N ARG A 332 -16.73 -14.88 -11.84
CA ARG A 332 -16.27 -15.13 -10.46
C ARG A 332 -17.41 -15.58 -9.55
N TYR A 333 -18.59 -14.97 -9.70
CA TYR A 333 -19.70 -15.13 -8.75
C TYR A 333 -20.93 -15.84 -9.31
N GLY A 334 -21.04 -15.98 -10.64
CA GLY A 334 -22.20 -16.56 -11.31
C GLY A 334 -23.46 -15.69 -11.24
N LYS A 335 -23.30 -14.42 -10.87
CA LYS A 335 -24.32 -13.37 -10.84
C LYS A 335 -23.80 -12.17 -11.61
N THR A 336 -24.68 -11.44 -12.29
CA THR A 336 -24.32 -10.13 -12.86
C THR A 336 -24.23 -9.10 -11.74
N VAL A 337 -23.59 -7.95 -12.01
CA VAL A 337 -23.56 -6.83 -11.04
C VAL A 337 -25.00 -6.37 -10.74
N HIS A 338 -25.88 -6.34 -11.73
CA HIS A 338 -27.27 -5.92 -11.56
C HIS A 338 -28.14 -6.94 -10.81
N ASP A 339 -27.77 -8.22 -10.79
CA ASP A 339 -28.48 -9.20 -9.95
C ASP A 339 -28.33 -8.92 -8.45
N VAL A 340 -27.33 -8.12 -8.06
CA VAL A 340 -26.93 -7.88 -6.66
C VAL A 340 -26.98 -6.41 -6.28
N PHE A 341 -26.56 -5.51 -7.17
CA PHE A 341 -26.28 -4.10 -6.86
C PHE A 341 -27.02 -3.12 -7.79
N ASP A 342 -28.10 -3.52 -8.45
CA ASP A 342 -28.82 -2.66 -9.41
C ASP A 342 -29.23 -1.30 -8.81
N GLU A 343 -29.80 -1.31 -7.60
CA GLU A 343 -30.24 -0.09 -6.93
C GLU A 343 -29.07 0.86 -6.61
N ALA A 344 -27.95 0.31 -6.13
CA ALA A 344 -26.73 1.08 -5.82
C ALA A 344 -26.14 1.69 -7.10
N VAL A 345 -26.00 0.90 -8.16
CA VAL A 345 -25.52 1.37 -9.47
C VAL A 345 -26.44 2.47 -10.02
N ALA A 346 -27.75 2.24 -10.02
CA ALA A 346 -28.72 3.20 -10.53
C ALA A 346 -28.71 4.52 -9.72
N LEU A 347 -28.58 4.44 -8.40
CA LEU A 347 -28.48 5.62 -7.53
C LEU A 347 -27.24 6.45 -7.86
N GLN A 348 -26.07 5.82 -7.92
CA GLN A 348 -24.82 6.55 -8.13
C GLN A 348 -24.67 7.08 -9.56
N LYS A 349 -25.27 6.40 -10.56
CA LYS A 349 -25.42 6.96 -11.92
C LYS A 349 -26.31 8.20 -11.93
N ARG A 350 -27.46 8.19 -11.24
CA ARG A 350 -28.32 9.38 -11.11
C ARG A 350 -27.61 10.55 -10.41
N ASN A 351 -26.74 10.26 -9.45
CA ASN A 351 -25.92 11.27 -8.77
C ASN A 351 -24.76 11.79 -9.63
N GLY A 352 -24.51 11.18 -10.80
CA GLY A 352 -23.39 11.51 -11.69
C GLY A 352 -22.02 11.08 -11.15
N LEU A 353 -21.99 10.10 -10.24
CA LEU A 353 -20.78 9.60 -9.59
C LEU A 353 -20.26 8.31 -10.24
N LEU A 354 -21.14 7.55 -10.91
CA LEU A 354 -20.77 6.40 -11.73
C LEU A 354 -21.16 6.60 -13.18
N GLU A 355 -20.34 6.05 -14.06
CA GLU A 355 -20.66 5.78 -15.45
C GLU A 355 -20.63 4.27 -15.68
N GLU A 356 -21.47 3.81 -16.58
CA GLU A 356 -21.51 2.40 -16.97
C GLU A 356 -21.34 2.31 -18.49
N THR A 357 -20.30 1.60 -18.89
CA THR A 357 -20.03 1.25 -20.29
C THR A 357 -20.59 -0.14 -20.59
N GLU A 358 -20.43 -0.64 -21.82
CA GLU A 358 -20.78 -2.03 -22.14
C GLU A 358 -20.00 -3.03 -21.29
N GLU A 359 -18.74 -2.73 -20.97
CA GLU A 359 -17.79 -3.65 -20.34
C GLU A 359 -17.68 -3.47 -18.81
N ALA A 360 -17.83 -2.25 -18.30
CA ALA A 360 -17.47 -1.93 -16.93
C ALA A 360 -18.34 -0.86 -16.27
N ILE A 361 -18.27 -0.80 -14.94
CA ILE A 361 -18.81 0.29 -14.11
C ILE A 361 -17.61 1.05 -13.54
N VAL A 362 -17.54 2.36 -13.79
CA VAL A 362 -16.40 3.20 -13.47
C VAL A 362 -16.82 4.45 -12.69
N LEU A 363 -15.92 4.98 -11.87
CA LEU A 363 -16.11 6.30 -11.27
C LEU A 363 -16.01 7.39 -12.35
N THR A 364 -16.94 8.33 -12.34
CA THR A 364 -16.77 9.58 -13.08
C THR A 364 -15.66 10.42 -12.43
N HIS A 365 -15.22 11.49 -13.09
CA HIS A 365 -14.30 12.44 -12.47
C HIS A 365 -14.83 12.95 -11.10
N ARG A 366 -16.12 13.30 -11.02
CA ARG A 366 -16.75 13.71 -9.76
C ARG A 366 -16.82 12.53 -8.76
N GLY A 367 -17.08 11.33 -9.26
CA GLY A 367 -17.07 10.10 -8.47
C GLY A 367 -15.73 9.84 -7.78
N LYS A 368 -14.60 10.17 -8.42
CA LYS A 368 -13.27 10.04 -7.81
C LYS A 368 -13.10 10.93 -6.58
N LEU A 369 -13.67 12.14 -6.58
CA LEU A 369 -13.62 13.06 -5.44
C LEU A 369 -14.47 12.55 -4.25
N LEU A 370 -15.53 11.79 -4.55
CA LEU A 370 -16.51 11.29 -3.58
C LEU A 370 -16.47 9.76 -3.45
N GLY A 371 -15.29 9.15 -3.68
CA GLY A 371 -15.16 7.70 -3.79
C GLY A 371 -15.72 6.94 -2.59
N ASN A 372 -15.44 7.40 -1.37
CA ASN A 372 -15.93 6.76 -0.14
C ASN A 372 -17.47 6.74 -0.05
N GLU A 373 -18.15 7.79 -0.49
CA GLU A 373 -19.61 7.85 -0.55
C GLU A 373 -20.16 6.81 -1.54
N VAL A 374 -19.50 6.69 -2.70
CA VAL A 374 -19.85 5.68 -3.70
C VAL A 374 -19.65 4.28 -3.14
N PHE A 375 -18.48 3.98 -2.56
CA PHE A 375 -18.15 2.65 -2.06
C PHE A 375 -19.11 2.18 -0.96
N GLN A 376 -19.51 3.08 -0.07
CA GLN A 376 -20.46 2.77 1.00
C GLN A 376 -21.80 2.25 0.47
N SER A 377 -22.24 2.70 -0.72
CA SER A 377 -23.51 2.26 -1.31
C SER A 377 -23.52 0.79 -1.76
N PHE A 378 -22.37 0.12 -1.79
CA PHE A 378 -22.25 -1.30 -2.15
C PHE A 378 -22.06 -2.23 -0.94
N LEU A 379 -22.04 -1.70 0.29
CA LEU A 379 -21.82 -2.49 1.51
C LEU A 379 -23.13 -2.85 2.20
N GLY A 380 -23.26 -4.10 2.65
CA GLY A 380 -24.44 -4.60 3.37
C GLY A 380 -25.71 -4.70 2.52
N VAL A 381 -25.57 -4.75 1.19
CA VAL A 381 -26.68 -4.80 0.22
C VAL A 381 -26.94 -6.23 -0.26
N SER A 382 -25.96 -7.12 -0.11
CA SER A 382 -26.04 -8.52 -0.53
C SER A 382 -26.67 -9.38 0.58
N SER A 383 -27.99 -9.32 0.76
CA SER A 383 -28.74 -10.16 1.71
C SER A 383 -29.79 -11.03 1.04
#